data_AF-X1QPE7-F1
#
_entry.id   AF-X1QPE7-F1
#
_cell.length_a   1.000
_cell.length_b   1.000
_cell.length_c   1.000
_cell.angle_alpha   90.00
_cell.angle_beta   90.00
_cell.angle_gamma   90.00
#
_symmetry.space_group_name_H-M   'P 1'
#
loop_
_entity.id
_entity.type
_entity.pdbx_description
1 polymer ?
#
loop_
_entity_poly.entity_id
_entity_poly.type
_entity_poly.pdbx_seq_one_letter_code
_entity_poly.pdbx_strand_id
1 'polypeptide(L)' 'MILATAANYSSMYQDVRAGRRTEVHYLLGHACRAAGRHGLQLPQLEHLLQRLVDNLRMRGLPCD' A
#
# COMPACT_ATOMS: atom_id res chain seq x y z
N MET A 1 -0.97 16.67 -22.61
CA MET A 1 -0.37 15.36 -22.24
C MET A 1 -0.77 14.94 -20.82
N ILE A 2 -2.07 15.01 -20.48
CA ILE A 2 -2.62 14.65 -19.15
C ILE A 2 -3.63 13.48 -19.28
N LEU A 3 -4.26 13.33 -20.44
CA LEU A 3 -5.19 12.22 -20.74
C LEU A 3 -4.49 10.85 -20.82
N ALA A 4 -3.21 10.81 -21.19
CA ALA A 4 -2.46 9.55 -21.35
C ALA A 4 -2.10 8.85 -20.03
N THR A 5 -2.15 9.56 -18.89
CA THR A 5 -1.91 8.97 -17.56
C THR A 5 -3.18 8.82 -16.72
N ALA A 6 -4.31 9.37 -17.17
CA ALA A 6 -5.60 9.17 -16.51
C ALA A 6 -6.06 7.70 -16.55
N ALA A 7 -5.60 6.95 -17.56
CA ALA A 7 -5.82 5.51 -17.67
C ALA A 7 -4.78 4.67 -16.90
N ASN A 8 -3.72 5.29 -16.37
CA ASN A 8 -2.67 4.58 -15.64
C ASN A 8 -3.12 4.30 -14.21
N TYR A 9 -3.73 3.13 -14.02
CA TYR A 9 -3.95 2.58 -12.70
C TYR A 9 -2.63 2.06 -12.13
N SER A 10 -2.35 2.34 -10.86
CA SER A 10 -1.20 1.73 -10.18
C SER A 10 -1.32 0.20 -10.19
N SER A 11 -0.19 -0.52 -10.27
CA SER A 11 -0.21 -2.00 -10.21
C SER A 11 -0.96 -2.50 -8.98
N MET A 12 -0.75 -1.84 -7.83
CA MET A 12 -1.44 -2.15 -6.59
C MET A 12 -2.98 -2.03 -6.71
N TYR A 13 -3.48 -1.01 -7.42
CA TYR A 13 -4.92 -0.88 -7.68
C TYR A 13 -5.43 -1.99 -8.61
N GLN A 14 -4.63 -2.39 -9.60
CA GLN A 14 -4.97 -3.49 -10.50
C GLN A 14 -5.06 -4.82 -9.75
N ASP A 15 -4.19 -5.07 -8.77
CA ASP A 15 -4.24 -6.26 -7.92
C ASP A 15 -5.49 -6.26 -7.04
N VAL A 16 -5.83 -5.13 -6.41
CA VAL A 16 -7.07 -4.96 -5.65
C VAL A 16 -8.30 -5.24 -6.53
N ARG A 17 -8.32 -4.70 -7.76
CA ARG A 17 -9.43 -4.92 -8.70
C ARG A 17 -9.51 -6.38 -9.17
N ALA A 18 -8.38 -7.06 -9.28
CA ALA A 18 -8.30 -8.44 -9.72
C ALA A 18 -8.42 -9.47 -8.57
N GLY A 19 -8.64 -9.03 -7.33
CA GLY A 19 -8.74 -9.93 -6.18
C GLY A 19 -7.40 -10.57 -5.77
N ARG A 20 -6.27 -10.01 -6.22
CA ARG A 20 -4.93 -10.56 -5.99
C ARG A 20 -4.27 -9.91 -4.78
N ARG A 21 -3.24 -10.58 -4.26
CA ARG A 21 -2.34 -10.04 -3.24
C ARG A 21 -1.67 -8.78 -3.78
N THR A 22 -1.57 -7.76 -2.92
CA THR A 22 -0.83 -6.53 -3.21
C THR A 22 0.57 -6.56 -2.60
N GLU A 23 1.47 -5.71 -3.09
CA GLU A 23 2.82 -5.57 -2.55
C GLU A 23 2.93 -4.55 -1.39
N VAL A 24 1.82 -4.16 -0.76
CA VAL A 24 1.79 -3.09 0.25
C VAL A 24 2.77 -3.32 1.42
N HIS A 25 2.94 -4.56 1.87
CA HIS A 25 3.88 -4.92 2.94
C HIS A 25 5.35 -4.87 2.52
N TYR A 26 5.63 -5.16 1.25
CA TYR A 26 6.97 -5.11 0.67
C TYR A 26 7.41 -3.68 0.40
N LEU A 27 6.48 -2.80 0.04
CA LEU A 27 6.79 -1.40 -0.23
C LEU A 27 6.69 -0.55 1.05
N LEU A 28 5.46 -0.33 1.52
CA LEU A 28 5.18 0.60 2.61
C LEU A 28 5.53 -0.01 3.97
N GLY A 29 5.26 -1.31 4.14
CA GLY A 29 5.71 -2.04 5.34
C GLY A 29 7.23 -2.04 5.48
N HIS A 30 7.97 -2.19 4.38
CA HIS A 30 9.43 -2.09 4.41
C HIS A 30 9.90 -0.68 4.77
N ALA A 31 9.31 0.36 4.19
CA ALA A 31 9.65 1.74 4.52
C ALA A 31 9.43 2.06 6.02
N CYS A 32 8.29 1.66 6.60
CA CYS A 32 8.04 1.83 8.03
C CYS A 32 9.04 1.05 8.90
N ARG A 33 9.35 -0.21 8.54
CA ARG A 33 10.37 -1.00 9.26
C ARG A 33 11.75 -0.37 9.17
N ALA A 34 12.15 0.12 7.99
CA ALA A 34 13.43 0.80 7.81
C ALA A 34 13.50 2.08 8.65
N ALA A 35 12.44 2.89 8.66
CA ALA A 35 12.34 4.07 9.49
C ALA A 35 12.49 3.75 10.98
N GLY A 36 11.79 2.72 11.47
CA GLY A 36 11.94 2.25 12.85
C GLY A 36 13.37 1.82 13.19
N ARG A 37 14.07 1.14 12.28
CA ARG A 37 15.49 0.78 12.46
C ARG A 37 16.42 1.99 12.54
N HIS A 38 16.06 3.10 11.91
CA HIS A 38 16.82 4.35 11.93
C HIS A 38 16.34 5.33 13.01
N GLY A 39 15.37 4.95 13.87
CA GLY A 39 14.82 5.82 14.91
C GLY A 39 13.95 6.96 14.38
N LEU A 40 13.51 6.88 13.12
CA LEU A 40 12.65 7.89 12.51
C LEU A 40 11.19 7.61 12.83
N GLN A 41 10.49 8.63 13.33
CA GLN A 41 9.06 8.59 13.58
C GLN A 41 8.31 9.02 12.32
N LEU A 42 7.55 8.11 11.71
CA LEU A 42 6.76 8.39 10.50
C LEU A 42 5.27 8.14 10.74
N PRO A 43 4.63 8.84 11.70
CA PRO A 43 3.28 8.52 12.15
C PRO A 43 2.24 8.59 11.01
N GLN A 44 2.42 9.52 10.07
CA GLN A 44 1.55 9.63 8.90
C GLN A 44 1.68 8.43 7.95
N LEU A 45 2.90 7.90 7.79
CA LEU A 45 3.19 6.76 6.93
C LEU A 45 2.67 5.46 7.53
N GLU A 46 2.85 5.30 8.84
CA GLU A 46 2.31 4.18 9.61
C GLU A 46 0.78 4.17 9.58
N HIS A 47 0.16 5.34 9.76
CA HIS A 47 -1.29 5.47 9.68
C HIS A 47 -1.82 5.15 8.27
N LEU A 48 -1.10 5.58 7.22
CA LEU A 48 -1.43 5.21 5.84
C LEU A 48 -1.36 3.70 5.63
N LEU A 49 -0.30 3.05 6.14
CA LEU A 49 -0.15 1.60 6.06
C LEU A 49 -1.30 0.87 6.74
N GLN A 50 -1.67 1.27 7.96
CA GLN A 50 -2.80 0.68 8.68
C GLN A 50 -4.11 0.81 7.88
N ARG A 51 -4.42 2.02 7.39
CA ARG A 51 -5.65 2.24 6.60
C ARG A 51 -5.70 1.41 5.32
N LEU A 52 -4.56 1.21 4.66
CA LEU A 52 -4.49 0.37 3.47
C LEU A 52 -4.71 -1.10 3.82
N VAL A 53 -4.06 -1.61 4.86
CA VAL A 53 -4.23 -2.98 5.34
C VAL A 53 -5.67 -3.25 5.75
N ASP A 54 -6.30 -2.33 6.48
CA ASP A 54 -7.71 -2.45 6.87
C ASP A 54 -8.63 -2.44 5.66
N ASN A 55 -8.33 -1.64 4.63
CA ASN A 55 -9.10 -1.65 3.39
C ASN A 55 -9.02 -3.00 2.65
N LEU A 56 -7.84 -3.60 2.61
CA LEU A 56 -7.64 -4.93 2.01
C LEU A 56 -8.40 -6.00 2.79
N ARG A 57 -8.33 -5.98 4.13
CA ARG A 57 -9.07 -6.89 5.00
C ARG A 57 -10.58 -6.78 4.81
N MET A 58 -11.12 -5.56 4.77
CA MET A 58 -12.55 -5.33 4.52
C MET A 58 -13.02 -5.87 3.16
N ARG A 59 -12.11 -5.96 2.18
CA ARG A 59 -12.36 -6.53 0.85
C ARG A 59 -12.09 -8.03 0.77
N GLY A 60 -11.68 -8.68 1.86
CA GLY A 60 -11.30 -10.11 1.89
C GLY A 60 -10.02 -10.41 1.12
N LEU A 61 -9.16 -9.42 0.89
CA LEU A 61 -7.92 -9.58 0.14
C LEU A 61 -6.75 -9.95 1.07
N PRO A 62 -5.75 -10.70 0.56
CA PRO A 62 -4.54 -11.02 1.31
C PRO A 62 -3.83 -9.76 1.81
N CYS A 63 -3.51 -9.74 3.10
CA CYS A 63 -2.92 -8.59 3.80
C CYS A 63 -1.72 -9.00 4.66
N ASP A 64 -1.12 -10.15 4.38
CA ASP A 64 0.11 -10.65 5.00
C ASP A 64 1.36 -10.27 4.18
#